data_AF-A0A839DS47-F1
#
_entry.id   AF-A0A839DS47-F1
#
_cell.length_a   1.000
_cell.length_b   1.000
_cell.length_c   1.000
_cell.angle_alpha   90.00
_cell.angle_beta   90.00
_cell.angle_gamma   90.00
#
_symmetry.space_group_name_H-M   'P 1'
#
loop_
_entity.id
_entity.type
_entity.pdbx_description
1 polymer ?
#
loop_
_entity_poly.entity_id
_entity_poly.type
_entity_poly.pdbx_seq_one_letter_code
_entity_poly.pdbx_strand_id
1 'polypeptide(L)'
;MSDNHSVVLVEELRQVFNEALDSLREWTGDTVGLGEDFFWSIQPEATYDLYTPPEADQLALGRLSVSWDNLVRVRASGGGVPACALVWIAEILRVLGYRASWWCSGCMALEGRCPLHGTRR
;
A
#
# COMPACT_ATOMS: atom_id res chain seq x y z
N MET A 1 -1.64 -13.13 27.16
CA MET A 1 -0.54 -12.80 26.23
C MET A 1 -0.69 -11.34 25.89
N SER A 2 0.15 -10.47 26.46
CA SER A 2 0.16 -9.05 26.07
C SER A 2 1.13 -8.89 24.91
N ASP A 3 0.63 -9.17 23.71
CA ASP A 3 1.34 -8.83 22.48
C ASP A 3 1.13 -7.33 22.23
N ASN A 4 2.11 -6.52 22.63
CA ASN A 4 2.09 -5.07 22.46
C ASN A 4 2.50 -4.69 21.02
N HIS A 5 1.85 -5.28 20.00
CA HIS A 5 2.10 -5.00 18.57
C HIS A 5 1.40 -3.72 18.08
N SER A 6 0.75 -2.97 18.96
CA SER A 6 -0.05 -1.78 18.60
C SER A 6 0.77 -0.48 18.55
N VAL A 7 2.09 -0.54 18.72
CA VAL A 7 2.98 0.63 18.66
C VAL A 7 4.12 0.32 17.69
N VAL A 8 4.35 1.23 16.74
CA VAL A 8 5.40 1.13 15.73
C VAL A 8 6.29 2.37 15.83
N LEU A 9 7.61 2.18 15.88
CA LEU A 9 8.54 3.31 15.80
C LEU A 9 8.53 3.87 14.38
N VAL A 10 8.38 5.19 14.26
CA VAL A 10 8.31 5.86 12.95
C VAL A 10 9.55 5.58 12.11
N GLU A 11 10.73 5.46 12.73
CA GLU A 11 11.96 5.19 12.00
C GLU A 11 12.05 3.75 11.49
N GLU A 12 11.58 2.78 12.27
CA GLU A 12 11.48 1.38 11.81
C GLU A 12 10.48 1.27 10.66
N LEU A 13 9.34 1.96 10.76
CA LEU A 13 8.35 2.02 9.68
C LEU A 13 8.96 2.63 8.41
N ARG A 14 9.72 3.72 8.54
CA ARG A 14 10.42 4.36 7.42
C ARG A 14 11.39 3.39 6.76
N GLN A 15 12.19 2.67 7.53
CA GLN A 15 13.17 1.73 7.00
C GLN A 15 12.48 0.63 6.18
N VAL A 16 11.50 -0.07 6.78
CA VAL A 16 10.77 -1.15 6.10
C VAL A 16 10.03 -0.65 4.87
N PHE A 17 9.46 0.56 4.94
CA PHE A 17 8.78 1.20 3.81
C PHE A 17 9.74 1.45 2.63
N ASN A 18 10.93 1.97 2.89
CA ASN A 18 11.93 2.22 1.84
C ASN A 18 12.42 0.90 1.22
N GLU A 19 12.70 -0.12 2.03
CA GLU A 19 13.11 -1.45 1.53
C GLU A 19 12.03 -2.08 0.63
N ALA A 20 10.75 -1.89 0.97
CA ALA A 20 9.63 -2.36 0.15
C ALA A 20 9.52 -1.59 -1.19
N LEU A 21 9.76 -0.27 -1.18
CA LEU A 21 9.78 0.54 -2.40
C LEU A 21 10.97 0.21 -3.30
N ASP A 22 12.14 -0.03 -2.73
CA ASP A 22 13.33 -0.48 -3.47
C ASP A 22 13.04 -1.83 -4.15
N SER A 23 12.45 -2.77 -3.40
CA SER A 23 12.01 -4.07 -3.95
C SER A 23 10.99 -3.89 -5.09
N LEU A 24 10.01 -2.99 -4.94
CA LEU A 24 9.05 -2.70 -6.01
C LEU A 24 9.74 -2.16 -7.26
N ARG A 25 10.72 -1.26 -7.11
CA ARG A 25 11.46 -0.68 -8.23
C ARG A 25 12.32 -1.72 -8.95
N GLU A 26 13.00 -2.60 -8.22
CA GLU A 26 13.77 -3.70 -8.81
C GLU A 26 12.88 -4.59 -9.69
N TRP A 27 11.63 -4.79 -9.28
CA TRP A 27 10.68 -5.63 -9.98
C TRP A 27 9.99 -4.96 -11.18
N THR A 28 9.64 -3.69 -11.04
CA THR A 28 8.78 -2.99 -12.01
C THR A 28 9.52 -1.96 -12.87
N GLY A 29 10.77 -1.66 -12.53
CA GLY A 29 11.51 -0.53 -13.09
C GLY A 29 11.04 0.81 -12.51
N ASP A 30 11.20 1.88 -13.28
CA ASP A 30 10.92 3.25 -12.82
C ASP A 30 9.43 3.64 -12.93
N THR A 31 8.57 2.78 -13.48
CA THR A 31 7.15 3.09 -13.66
C THR A 31 6.29 1.85 -13.46
N VAL A 32 5.23 2.01 -12.68
CA VAL A 32 4.24 0.96 -12.44
C VAL A 32 2.85 1.47 -12.79
N GLY A 33 2.12 0.72 -13.60
CA GLY A 33 0.71 0.97 -13.85
C GLY A 33 -0.15 0.44 -12.71
N LEU A 34 -1.18 1.18 -12.28
CA LEU A 34 -2.06 0.77 -11.18
C LEU A 34 -3.08 -0.30 -11.61
N GLY A 35 -3.56 -0.25 -12.86
CA GLY A 35 -4.45 -1.26 -13.46
C GLY A 35 -5.92 -1.07 -13.10
N GLU A 36 -6.21 -0.75 -11.84
CA GLU A 36 -7.53 -0.33 -11.36
C GLU A 36 -7.52 1.18 -11.07
N ASP A 37 -8.70 1.82 -11.12
CA ASP A 37 -8.88 3.20 -10.63
C ASP A 37 -9.84 3.27 -9.44
N PHE A 38 -10.84 2.41 -9.37
CA PHE A 38 -11.89 2.48 -8.35
C PHE A 38 -11.73 1.40 -7.28
N PHE A 39 -12.08 1.74 -6.04
CA PHE A 39 -12.13 0.78 -4.95
C PHE A 39 -13.24 1.15 -3.95
N TRP A 40 -13.67 0.16 -3.16
CA TRP A 40 -14.52 0.42 -2.00
C TRP A 40 -13.68 0.95 -0.85
N SER A 41 -13.94 2.19 -0.44
CA SER A 41 -13.39 2.81 0.75
C SER A 41 -14.40 2.67 1.89
N ILE A 42 -13.94 2.27 3.07
CA ILE A 42 -14.76 2.18 4.28
C ILE A 42 -14.39 3.36 5.15
N GLN A 43 -15.38 4.03 5.73
CA GLN A 43 -15.10 5.16 6.64
C GLN A 43 -14.27 4.70 7.85
N PRO A 44 -13.36 5.53 8.40
CA PRO A 44 -12.46 5.14 9.48
C PRO A 44 -13.17 4.55 10.71
N GLU A 45 -14.35 5.07 11.05
CA GLU A 45 -15.15 4.64 12.20
C GLU A 45 -15.66 3.20 12.02
N ALA A 46 -15.98 2.81 10.79
CA ALA A 46 -16.46 1.46 10.45
C ALA A 46 -15.31 0.50 10.09
N THR A 47 -14.13 1.02 9.74
CA THR A 47 -12.98 0.21 9.28
C THR A 47 -12.46 -0.74 10.37
N TYR A 48 -12.58 -0.35 11.64
CA TYR A 48 -12.01 -1.08 12.77
C TYR A 48 -13.07 -1.67 13.72
N ASP A 49 -14.36 -1.55 13.41
CA ASP A 49 -15.42 -2.25 14.12
C ASP A 49 -15.47 -3.72 13.63
N LEU A 50 -15.09 -4.65 14.51
CA LEU A 50 -15.08 -6.09 14.21
C LEU A 50 -16.41 -6.77 14.49
N TYR A 51 -17.33 -6.09 15.16
CA TYR A 51 -18.60 -6.66 15.61
C TYR A 51 -19.76 -6.23 14.72
N THR A 52 -19.64 -5.08 14.06
CA THR A 52 -20.64 -4.54 13.14
C THR A 52 -20.05 -4.44 11.74
N PRO A 53 -20.59 -5.15 10.73
CA PRO A 53 -20.17 -4.93 9.35
C PRO A 53 -20.54 -3.50 8.90
N PRO A 54 -19.78 -2.89 7.97
CA PRO A 54 -20.11 -1.58 7.46
C PRO A 54 -21.45 -1.60 6.71
N GLU A 55 -22.31 -0.65 7.04
CA GLU A 55 -23.57 -0.41 6.34
C GLU A 55 -23.33 0.19 4.94
N ALA A 56 -24.33 0.11 4.06
CA ALA A 56 -24.18 0.53 2.67
C ALA A 56 -23.81 2.02 2.50
N ASP A 57 -24.21 2.89 3.42
CA ASP A 57 -23.90 4.32 3.45
C ASP A 57 -22.49 4.61 4.02
N GLN A 58 -21.86 3.64 4.66
CA GLN A 58 -20.47 3.71 5.16
C GLN A 58 -19.46 3.20 4.12
N LEU A 59 -19.94 2.66 2.99
CA LEU A 59 -19.15 2.29 1.82
C LEU A 59 -19.09 3.47 0.84
N ALA A 60 -17.91 4.05 0.69
CA ALA A 60 -17.61 5.08 -0.28
C ALA A 60 -16.88 4.50 -1.50
N LEU A 61 -16.97 5.20 -2.64
CA LEU A 61 -16.14 4.93 -3.80
C LEU A 61 -14.87 5.76 -3.73
N GLY A 62 -13.73 5.09 -3.50
CA GLY A 62 -12.41 5.66 -3.61
C GLY A 62 -11.89 5.62 -5.05
N ARG A 63 -10.93 6.52 -5.36
CA ARG A 63 -10.30 6.59 -6.68
C ARG A 63 -8.79 6.80 -6.59
N LEU A 64 -8.02 5.85 -7.12
CA LEU A 64 -6.56 5.84 -7.05
C LEU A 64 -5.94 7.02 -7.80
N SER A 65 -6.51 7.41 -8.96
CA SER A 65 -6.08 8.60 -9.70
C SER A 65 -6.24 9.88 -8.87
N VAL A 66 -7.33 10.01 -8.12
CA VAL A 66 -7.55 11.16 -7.21
C VAL A 66 -6.54 11.15 -6.07
N SER A 67 -6.26 9.99 -5.47
CA SER A 67 -5.26 9.84 -4.43
C SER A 67 -3.86 10.21 -4.94
N TRP A 68 -3.50 9.77 -6.15
CA TRP A 68 -2.23 10.14 -6.77
C TRP A 68 -2.15 11.63 -7.10
N ASP A 69 -3.20 12.22 -7.65
CA ASP A 69 -3.27 13.67 -7.94
C ASP A 69 -3.09 14.51 -6.67
N ASN A 70 -3.68 14.08 -5.55
CA ASN A 70 -3.51 14.73 -4.26
C ASN A 70 -2.04 14.70 -3.81
N LEU A 71 -1.36 13.57 -3.95
CA LEU A 71 0.06 13.45 -3.62
C LEU A 71 0.95 14.33 -4.51
N VAL A 72 0.65 14.41 -5.81
CA VAL A 72 1.35 15.29 -6.75
C VAL A 72 1.17 16.76 -6.34
N ARG A 73 -0.05 17.18 -5.98
CA ARG A 73 -0.34 18.55 -5.51
C ARG A 73 0.40 18.87 -4.22
N VAL A 74 0.37 17.96 -3.24
CA VAL A 74 1.11 18.13 -1.98
C VAL A 74 2.59 18.32 -2.24
N ARG A 75 3.19 17.47 -3.09
CA ARG A 75 4.61 17.59 -3.47
C ARG A 75 4.92 18.93 -4.16
N ALA A 76 4.04 19.38 -5.05
CA ALA A 76 4.22 20.63 -5.79
C ALA A 76 4.08 21.88 -4.91
N SER A 77 3.36 21.81 -3.80
CA SER A 77 3.13 22.94 -2.90
C SER A 77 4.39 23.50 -2.23
N GLY A 78 5.51 22.76 -2.25
CA GLY A 78 6.79 23.16 -1.66
C GLY A 78 6.81 23.19 -0.12
N GLY A 79 5.67 22.97 0.53
CA GLY A 79 5.59 22.72 1.97
C GLY A 79 5.97 21.29 2.35
N GLY A 80 6.03 21.01 3.65
CA GLY A 80 6.15 19.63 4.15
C GLY A 80 4.93 18.80 3.78
N VAL A 81 5.13 17.51 3.51
CA VAL A 81 4.04 16.55 3.27
C VAL A 81 3.26 16.36 4.58
N PRO A 82 1.95 16.65 4.63
CA PRO A 82 1.18 16.48 5.85
C PRO A 82 1.00 15.00 6.16
N ALA A 83 0.92 14.64 7.44
CA ALA A 83 0.79 13.25 7.87
C ALA A 83 -0.46 12.55 7.32
N CYS A 84 -1.55 13.30 7.06
CA CYS A 84 -2.75 12.74 6.43
C CYS A 84 -2.54 12.22 5.01
N ALA A 85 -1.46 12.64 4.31
CA ALA A 85 -1.10 12.09 3.01
C ALA A 85 -0.77 10.59 3.05
N LEU A 86 -0.48 10.05 4.24
CA LEU A 86 -0.28 8.61 4.44
C LEU A 86 -1.51 7.79 4.03
N VAL A 87 -2.72 8.35 4.11
CA VAL A 87 -3.94 7.66 3.66
C VAL A 87 -3.89 7.44 2.15
N TRP A 88 -3.59 8.48 1.37
CA TRP A 88 -3.45 8.36 -0.09
C TRP A 88 -2.29 7.45 -0.49
N ILE A 89 -1.17 7.50 0.24
CA ILE A 89 -0.04 6.58 0.03
C ILE A 89 -0.48 5.13 0.27
N ALA A 90 -1.22 4.87 1.36
CA ALA A 90 -1.67 3.53 1.71
C ALA A 90 -2.59 2.93 0.63
N GLU A 91 -3.47 3.73 0.02
CA GLU A 91 -4.34 3.31 -1.08
C GLU A 91 -3.53 2.85 -2.30
N ILE A 92 -2.52 3.63 -2.70
CA ILE A 92 -1.61 3.28 -3.80
C ILE A 92 -0.78 2.04 -3.46
N LEU A 93 -0.21 1.97 -2.26
CA LEU A 93 0.59 0.82 -1.86
C LEU A 93 -0.24 -0.46 -1.78
N ARG A 94 -1.51 -0.38 -1.39
CA ARG A 94 -2.38 -1.55 -1.30
C ARG A 94 -2.57 -2.23 -2.65
N VAL A 95 -2.89 -1.46 -3.70
CA VAL A 95 -3.05 -2.02 -5.04
C VAL A 95 -1.74 -2.57 -5.58
N LEU A 96 -0.62 -1.88 -5.34
CA LEU A 96 0.70 -2.35 -5.77
C LEU A 96 1.10 -3.65 -5.05
N GLY A 97 0.84 -3.74 -3.75
CA GLY A 97 1.07 -4.94 -2.95
C GLY A 97 0.25 -6.13 -3.42
N TYR A 98 -1.04 -5.93 -3.74
CA TYR A 98 -1.86 -6.98 -4.34
C TYR A 98 -1.30 -7.44 -5.68
N ARG A 99 -0.85 -6.52 -6.54
CA ARG A 99 -0.29 -6.92 -7.83
C ARG A 99 1.03 -7.67 -7.69
N ALA A 100 1.90 -7.24 -6.77
CA ALA A 100 3.14 -7.92 -6.48
C ALA A 100 2.90 -9.34 -5.93
N SER A 101 1.90 -9.54 -5.06
CA SER A 101 1.63 -10.85 -4.46
C SER A 101 1.13 -11.88 -5.50
N TRP A 102 0.31 -11.45 -6.46
CA TRP A 102 -0.18 -12.32 -7.53
C TRP A 102 0.95 -12.79 -8.45
N TRP A 103 1.96 -11.94 -8.65
CA TRP A 103 3.15 -12.30 -9.42
C TRP A 103 4.09 -13.22 -8.66
N CYS A 104 4.23 -13.09 -7.34
CA CYS A 104 4.94 -14.10 -6.53
C CYS A 104 4.27 -15.47 -6.62
N SER A 105 2.93 -15.53 -6.58
CA SER A 105 2.18 -16.78 -6.75
C SER A 105 2.32 -17.37 -8.16
N GLY A 106 2.32 -16.53 -9.20
CA GLY A 106 2.54 -16.97 -10.60
C GLY A 106 3.97 -17.40 -10.90
N CYS A 107 4.97 -16.74 -10.32
CA CYS A 107 6.39 -17.07 -10.49
C CYS A 107 6.77 -18.39 -9.79
N MET A 108 6.17 -18.67 -8.63
CA MET A 108 6.26 -20.00 -7.99
C MET A 108 5.69 -21.13 -8.86
N ALA A 109 4.63 -20.85 -9.63
CA ALA A 109 3.98 -21.87 -10.46
C ALA A 109 4.73 -22.20 -11.76
N LEU A 110 5.53 -21.28 -12.30
CA LEU A 110 6.17 -21.42 -13.61
C LEU A 110 7.66 -21.80 -13.55
N GLU A 111 8.43 -21.36 -12.55
CA GLU A 111 9.90 -21.53 -12.60
C GLU A 111 10.57 -21.94 -11.28
N GLY A 112 9.83 -22.18 -10.19
CA GLY A 112 10.41 -22.67 -8.93
C GLY A 112 11.47 -21.76 -8.28
N ARG A 113 11.63 -20.52 -8.76
CA ARG A 113 12.51 -19.50 -8.19
C ARG A 113 11.78 -18.17 -8.15
N CYS A 114 11.50 -17.70 -6.93
CA CYS A 114 11.00 -16.35 -6.68
C CYS A 114 12.19 -15.38 -6.65
N PRO A 115 12.21 -14.31 -7.45
CA PRO A 115 13.27 -13.30 -7.41
C PRO A 115 13.41 -12.60 -6.05
N LEU A 116 12.37 -12.62 -5.20
CA LEU A 116 12.43 -12.10 -3.81
C LEU A 116 13.21 -13.00 -2.85
N HIS A 117 13.52 -14.23 -3.24
CA HIS A 117 14.49 -15.05 -2.53
C HIS A 117 15.84 -14.89 -3.21
N GLY A 118 16.44 -13.71 -2.99
CA GLY A 118 17.87 -13.53 -3.18
C GLY A 118 18.59 -14.71 -2.54
N THR A 119 19.40 -15.40 -3.34
CA THR A 119 20.21 -16.53 -2.92
C THR A 119 21.07 -16.11 -1.73
N ARG A 120 20.64 -16.43 -0.50
CA ARG A 120 21.57 -16.57 0.62
C ARG A 120 22.26 -17.92 0.50
N ARG A 121 23.27 -17.94 -0.37
CA ARG A 121 24.55 -18.68 -0.37
C ARG A 121 24.95 -19.08 -1.78
#